data_AF-R5NSX3-F1
#
_entry.id   AF-R5NSX3-F1
#
_cell.length_a   1.000
_cell.length_b   1.000
_cell.length_c   1.000
_cell.angle_alpha   90.00
_cell.angle_beta   90.00
_cell.angle_gamma   90.00
#
_symmetry.space_group_name_H-M   'P 1'
#
loop_
_entity.id
_entity.type
_entity.pdbx_description
1 polymer ?
#
loop_
_entity_poly.entity_id
_entity_poly.type
_entity_poly.pdbx_seq_one_letter_code
_entity_poly.pdbx_strand_id
1 'polypeptide(L)'
;MRKRNVQVLFRLNEEEAEYLQTLVKRSGRSKEALLRAMVKGYRLCEKPDPEFYQIMRELSAIGNRINQLAVKANALDFVDTPMLREETEKWRQFQIDVRKKYLLPKGKSD
;
A
#
# COMPACT_ATOMS: atom_id res chain seq x y z
N MET A 1 6.87 -31.56 7.67
CA MET A 1 7.09 -31.18 9.08
C MET A 1 6.46 -29.82 9.37
N ARG A 2 5.59 -29.72 10.38
CA ARG A 2 5.11 -28.40 10.84
C ARG A 2 6.28 -27.69 11.55
N LYS A 3 6.78 -26.58 10.98
CA LYS A 3 7.88 -25.77 11.55
C LYS A 3 7.54 -25.03 12.86
N ARG A 4 6.39 -25.33 13.49
CA ARG A 4 5.84 -24.60 14.65
C ARG A 4 5.35 -25.63 15.68
N ASN A 5 6.21 -25.95 16.63
CA ASN A 5 6.05 -27.02 17.62
C ASN A 5 5.87 -26.51 19.06
N VAL A 6 6.04 -25.20 19.30
CA VAL A 6 5.82 -24.58 20.62
C VAL A 6 4.43 -23.95 20.65
N GLN A 7 3.59 -24.37 21.61
CA GLN A 7 2.29 -23.78 21.88
C GLN A 7 2.39 -22.80 23.05
N VAL A 8 1.76 -21.63 22.90
CA VAL A 8 1.63 -20.64 23.98
C VAL A 8 0.15 -20.44 24.22
N LEU A 9 -0.30 -20.69 25.46
CA LEU A 9 -1.68 -20.43 25.88
C LEU A 9 -1.79 -18.98 26.34
N PHE A 10 -2.74 -18.24 25.79
CA PHE A 10 -2.98 -16.85 26.14
C PHE A 10 -4.43 -16.70 26.62
N ARG A 11 -4.60 -16.34 27.89
CA ARG A 11 -5.91 -16.08 28.50
C ARG A 11 -6.12 -14.57 28.52
N LEU A 12 -7.29 -14.16 28.05
CA LEU A 12 -7.71 -12.77 27.99
C LEU A 12 -9.03 -12.63 28.74
N ASN A 13 -9.26 -11.47 29.33
CA ASN A 13 -10.60 -11.07 29.72
C ASN A 13 -11.42 -10.65 28.49
N GLU A 14 -12.70 -10.32 28.68
CA GLU A 14 -13.62 -10.01 27.58
C GLU A 14 -13.22 -8.72 26.84
N GLU A 15 -12.83 -7.67 27.59
CA GLU A 15 -12.37 -6.38 27.04
C GLU A 15 -11.09 -6.53 26.20
N GLU A 16 -10.11 -7.28 26.70
CA GLU A 16 -8.86 -7.56 26.01
C GLU A 16 -9.08 -8.39 24.74
N ALA A 17 -10.03 -9.33 24.78
CA ALA A 17 -10.40 -10.12 23.61
C ALA A 17 -11.06 -9.25 22.52
N GLU A 18 -11.92 -8.32 22.90
CA GLU A 18 -12.54 -7.35 21.99
C GLU A 18 -11.51 -6.38 21.40
N TYR A 19 -10.59 -5.89 22.23
CA TYR A 19 -9.49 -5.05 21.78
C TYR A 19 -8.58 -5.79 20.79
N LEU A 20 -8.22 -7.04 21.08
CA LEU A 20 -7.44 -7.87 20.16
C LEU A 20 -8.17 -8.08 18.82
N GLN A 21 -9.50 -8.28 18.84
CA GLN A 21 -10.29 -8.37 17.60
C GLN A 21 -10.24 -7.08 16.79
N THR A 22 -10.30 -5.92 17.46
CA THR A 22 -10.17 -4.62 16.80
C THR A 22 -8.81 -4.46 16.13
N LEU A 23 -7.72 -4.82 16.82
CA LEU A 23 -6.36 -4.79 16.26
C LEU A 23 -6.20 -5.74 15.06
N VAL A 24 -6.83 -6.90 15.12
CA VAL A 24 -6.86 -7.88 14.02
C VAL A 24 -7.57 -7.31 12.80
N LYS A 25 -8.75 -6.70 12.98
CA LYS A 25 -9.48 -6.03 11.90
C LYS A 25 -8.66 -4.90 11.28
N ARG A 26 -8.01 -4.06 12.11
CA ARG A 26 -7.17 -2.94 11.64
C ARG A 26 -5.92 -3.40 10.91
N SER A 27 -5.27 -4.46 11.37
CA SER A 27 -4.02 -4.97 10.77
C SER A 27 -4.25 -5.77 9.47
N GLY A 28 -5.48 -6.26 9.23
CA GLY A 28 -5.80 -7.13 8.10
C GLY A 28 -5.12 -8.51 8.16
N ARG A 29 -4.54 -8.90 9.30
CA ARG A 29 -3.87 -10.20 9.52
C ARG A 29 -4.74 -11.11 10.37
N SER A 30 -4.50 -12.42 10.32
CA SER A 30 -5.11 -13.34 11.30
C SER A 30 -4.56 -13.09 12.72
N LYS A 31 -5.33 -13.45 13.75
CA LYS A 31 -4.93 -13.35 15.18
C LYS A 31 -3.52 -13.87 15.43
N GLU A 32 -3.22 -15.09 14.97
CA GLU A 32 -1.90 -15.69 15.13
C GLU A 32 -0.79 -14.96 14.35
N ALA A 33 -1.09 -14.49 13.14
CA ALA A 33 -0.12 -13.77 12.31
C ALA A 33 0.22 -12.41 12.93
N LEU A 34 -0.77 -11.74 13.55
CA LEU A 34 -0.59 -10.50 14.27
C LEU A 34 0.28 -10.70 15.52
N LEU A 35 -0.09 -11.63 16.40
CA LEU A 35 0.65 -11.91 17.63
C LEU A 35 2.09 -12.34 17.34
N ARG A 36 2.30 -13.19 16.33
CA ARG A 36 3.65 -13.59 15.91
C ARG A 36 4.46 -12.41 15.36
N ALA A 37 3.82 -11.49 14.65
CA ALA A 37 4.50 -10.30 14.16
C ALA A 37 4.89 -9.40 15.35
N MET A 38 4.00 -9.21 16.32
CA MET A 38 4.27 -8.43 17.54
C MET A 38 5.43 -9.00 18.36
N VAL A 39 5.51 -10.33 18.52
CA VAL A 39 6.65 -11.02 19.18
C VAL A 39 7.97 -10.73 18.45
N LYS A 40 7.94 -10.47 17.14
CA LYS A 40 9.11 -10.09 16.33
C LYS A 40 9.37 -8.58 16.28
N GLY A 41 8.69 -7.78 17.10
CA GLY A 41 8.85 -6.32 17.15
C GLY A 41 8.02 -5.55 16.11
N TYR A 42 7.03 -6.18 15.47
CA TYR A 42 6.13 -5.48 14.54
C TYR A 42 5.28 -4.46 15.28
N ARG A 43 5.44 -3.17 14.95
CA ARG A 43 4.48 -2.12 15.30
C ARG A 43 3.28 -2.22 14.37
N LEU A 44 2.08 -2.04 14.92
CA LEU A 44 0.83 -2.17 14.17
C LEU A 44 0.80 -1.16 13.02
N CYS A 45 1.12 -1.60 11.79
CA CYS A 45 0.80 -0.81 10.60
C CYS A 45 -0.69 -1.02 10.32
N GLU A 46 -1.49 0.04 10.46
CA GLU A 46 -2.88 0.02 10.05
C GLU A 46 -2.96 -0.31 8.56
N LYS A 47 -3.98 -1.10 8.18
CA LYS A 47 -4.23 -1.38 6.78
C LYS A 47 -4.36 -0.03 6.05
N PRO A 48 -3.63 0.18 4.94
CA PRO A 48 -3.77 1.40 4.18
C PRO A 48 -5.24 1.58 3.77
N ASP A 49 -5.72 2.81 3.90
CA ASP A 49 -7.09 3.17 3.51
C ASP A 49 -7.39 2.77 2.05
N PRO A 50 -8.61 2.37 1.68
CA PRO A 50 -9.03 2.13 0.29
C PRO A 50 -8.44 3.10 -0.75
N GLU A 51 -8.32 4.38 -0.42
CA GLU A 51 -7.73 5.38 -1.31
C GLU A 51 -6.26 5.09 -1.67
N PHE A 52 -5.48 4.50 -0.76
CA PHE A 52 -4.11 4.07 -1.03
C PHE A 52 -4.07 3.04 -2.17
N TYR A 53 -5.00 2.09 -2.18
CA TYR A 53 -5.07 1.07 -3.22
C TYR A 53 -5.49 1.63 -4.57
N GLN A 54 -6.31 2.69 -4.59
CA GLN A 54 -6.66 3.41 -5.80
C GLN A 54 -5.43 4.09 -6.41
N ILE A 55 -4.64 4.76 -5.58
CA ILE A 55 -3.40 5.44 -5.98
C ILE A 55 -2.35 4.43 -6.49
N MET A 56 -2.20 3.28 -5.82
CA MET A 56 -1.29 2.22 -6.26
C MET A 56 -1.70 1.61 -7.61
N ARG A 57 -3.02 1.51 -7.88
CA ARG A 57 -3.53 1.02 -9.16
C ARG A 57 -3.24 2.00 -10.28
N GLU A 58 -3.41 3.30 -10.04
CA GLU A 58 -3.10 4.35 -11.00
C GLU A 58 -1.60 4.42 -11.32
N LEU A 59 -0.74 4.33 -10.30
CA LEU A 59 0.72 4.21 -10.48
C LEU A 59 1.08 3.01 -11.36
N SER A 60 0.46 1.86 -11.13
CA SER A 60 0.69 0.65 -11.93
C SER A 60 0.27 0.83 -13.39
N ALA A 61 -0.83 1.55 -13.63
CA ALA A 61 -1.31 1.84 -14.98
C ALA A 61 -0.32 2.75 -15.74
N ILE A 62 0.23 3.78 -15.08
CA ILE A 62 1.26 4.66 -15.65
C ILE A 62 2.52 3.86 -15.98
N GLY A 63 3.00 3.03 -15.05
CA GLY A 63 4.16 2.16 -15.27
C GLY A 63 3.98 1.22 -16.47
N ASN A 64 2.78 0.64 -16.62
CA ASN A 64 2.47 -0.23 -17.76
C ASN A 64 2.47 0.53 -19.10
N ARG A 65 1.96 1.76 -19.15
CA ARG A 65 1.96 2.57 -20.37
C ARG A 65 3.37 3.00 -20.78
N ILE A 66 4.21 3.39 -19.81
CA ILE A 66 5.64 3.67 -20.06
C ILE A 66 6.35 2.42 -20.58
N ASN A 67 6.10 1.25 -20.00
CA ASN A 67 6.68 0.00 -20.50
C ASN A 67 6.26 -0.31 -21.94
N GLN A 68 4.99 -0.06 -22.30
CA GLN A 68 4.52 -0.21 -23.68
C GLN A 68 5.21 0.76 -24.64
N LEU A 69 5.43 2.00 -24.23
CA LEU A 69 6.20 2.98 -25.00
C LEU A 69 7.64 2.51 -25.22
N ALA A 70 8.30 2.01 -24.18
CA ALA A 70 9.67 1.50 -24.26
C ALA A 70 9.78 0.27 -25.18
N VAL A 71 8.83 -0.67 -25.09
CA VAL A 71 8.81 -1.86 -25.97
C VAL A 71 8.60 -1.46 -27.43
N LYS A 72 7.67 -0.54 -27.72
CA LYS A 72 7.45 -0.04 -29.08
C LYS A 72 8.67 0.70 -29.62
N ALA A 73 9.29 1.55 -28.79
CA ALA A 73 10.50 2.26 -29.16
C ALA A 73 11.66 1.33 -29.49
N ASN A 74 11.88 0.30 -28.67
CA ASN A 74 12.91 -0.71 -28.92
C ASN A 74 12.64 -1.56 -30.17
N ALA A 75 11.37 -1.87 -30.45
CA ALA A 75 10.99 -2.68 -31.61
C ALA A 75 11.06 -1.92 -32.94
N LEU A 76 10.80 -0.60 -32.91
CA LEU A 76 10.72 0.25 -34.10
C LEU A 76 11.93 1.18 -34.27
N ASP A 77 12.86 1.16 -33.32
CA ASP A 77 13.95 2.14 -33.16
C ASP A 77 13.48 3.60 -33.27
N PHE A 78 12.22 3.84 -32.87
CA PHE A 78 11.50 5.09 -33.06
C PHE A 78 10.69 5.42 -31.81
N VAL A 79 10.92 6.61 -31.26
CA VAL A 79 10.18 7.10 -30.09
C VAL A 79 9.05 8.02 -30.55
N ASP A 80 7.82 7.61 -30.27
CA ASP A 80 6.63 8.44 -30.43
C ASP A 80 6.62 9.54 -29.34
N THR A 81 7.22 10.69 -29.69
CA THR A 81 7.37 11.86 -28.81
C THR A 81 6.05 12.48 -28.34
N PRO A 82 4.97 12.62 -29.16
CA PRO A 82 3.69 13.11 -28.65
C PRO A 82 3.06 12.13 -27.65
N MET A 83 3.11 10.82 -27.91
CA MET A 83 2.57 9.83 -26.96
C MET A 83 3.35 9.83 -25.62
N LEU A 84 4.68 10.01 -25.66
CA LEU A 84 5.50 10.15 -24.46
C LEU A 84 5.16 11.42 -23.65
N ARG A 85 4.89 12.53 -24.34
CA ARG A 85 4.53 13.81 -23.72
C ARG A 85 3.20 13.71 -22.97
N GLU A 86 2.21 13.04 -23.54
CA GLU A 86 0.93 12.80 -22.86
C GLU A 86 1.09 11.96 -21.57
N GLU A 87 1.90 10.91 -21.61
CA GLU A 87 2.11 10.07 -20.42
C GLU A 87 2.89 10.83 -19.32
N THR A 88 3.83 11.69 -19.73
CA THR A 88 4.55 12.57 -18.81
C THR A 88 3.61 13.56 -18.11
N GLU A 89 2.60 14.08 -18.81
CA GLU A 89 1.61 14.98 -18.21
C GLU A 89 0.69 14.25 -17.23
N LYS A 90 0.24 13.03 -17.57
CA LYS A 90 -0.55 12.19 -16.65
C LYS A 90 0.23 11.85 -15.38
N TRP A 91 1.52 11.55 -15.52
CA TRP A 91 2.40 11.32 -14.38
C TRP A 91 2.54 12.57 -13.50
N ARG A 92 2.72 13.74 -14.11
CA ARG A 92 2.79 15.01 -13.38
C ARG A 92 1.51 15.29 -12.59
N GLN A 93 0.34 15.05 -13.19
CA GLN A 93 -0.94 15.22 -12.51
C GLN A 93 -1.08 14.27 -11.32
N PHE A 94 -0.75 12.99 -11.50
CA PHE A 94 -0.73 12.01 -10.41
C PHE A 94 0.19 12.43 -9.25
N GLN A 95 1.40 12.93 -9.55
CA GLN A 95 2.32 13.44 -8.53
C GLN A 95 1.74 14.61 -7.73
N ILE A 96 1.03 15.53 -8.39
CA ILE A 96 0.37 16.66 -7.73
C ILE A 96 -0.72 16.15 -6.79
N ASP A 97 -1.52 15.18 -7.22
CA ASP A 97 -2.63 14.66 -6.43
C ASP A 97 -2.14 13.88 -5.20
N VAL A 98 -1.08 13.07 -5.35
CA VAL A 98 -0.41 12.41 -4.22
C VAL A 98 0.21 13.43 -3.25
N ARG A 99 0.90 14.47 -3.76
CA ARG A 99 1.48 15.53 -2.93
C ARG A 99 0.42 16.28 -2.13
N LYS A 100 -0.68 16.66 -2.78
CA LYS A 100 -1.81 17.35 -2.11
C LYS A 100 -2.37 16.52 -0.97
N LYS A 101 -2.44 15.21 -1.15
CA LYS A 101 -3.09 14.29 -0.22
C LYS A 101 -2.24 13.91 0.99
N TYR A 102 -0.94 13.68 0.79
CA TYR A 102 -0.08 13.11 1.84
C TYR A 102 1.04 14.03 2.34
N LEU A 103 1.41 15.07 1.58
CA LEU A 103 2.58 15.90 1.89
C LEU A 103 2.23 17.35 2.23
N LEU A 104 1.03 17.83 1.87
CA LEU A 104 0.58 19.14 2.32
C LEU A 104 0.12 19.06 3.79
N PRO A 105 0.59 19.97 4.66
CA PRO A 105 0.05 20.06 6.00
C PRO A 105 -1.44 20.38 5.90
N LYS A 106 -2.29 19.58 6.54
CA LYS A 106 -3.67 19.98 6.81
C LYS A 106 -3.56 21.25 7.65
N GLY A 107 -3.85 22.40 7.05
CA GLY A 107 -3.93 23.65 7.80
C GLY A 107 -4.84 23.44 9.00
N LYS A 108 -4.38 23.84 10.18
CA LYS A 108 -5.24 24.00 11.35
C LYS A 108 -6.36 24.96 10.95
N SER A 109 -7.53 24.44 10.67
CA SER A 109 -8.76 25.21 10.80
C SER A 109 -9.04 25.26 12.29
N ASP A 110 -8.74 26.41 12.89
CA ASP A 110 -9.38 26.86 14.14
C ASP A 110 -10.91 26.91 13.97
#